data_AF-K1U7E2-F1
#
_entry.id   AF-K1U7E2-F1
#
_cell.length_a   1.000
_cell.length_b   1.000
_cell.length_c   1.000
_cell.angle_alpha   90.00
_cell.angle_beta   90.00
_cell.angle_gamma   90.00
#
_symmetry.space_group_name_H-M   'P 1'
#
loop_
_entity.id
_entity.type
_entity.pdbx_description
1 polymer ?
#
loop_
_entity_poly.entity_id
_entity_poly.type
_entity_poly.pdbx_seq_one_letter_code
_entity_poly.pdbx_strand_id
1 'polypeptide(L)'
;MGTMQFSEIVEGQADGWFIFKGHIPALIAFIIYLIAGNAETNRGPFDLPEAESELTAGYHTEYSGMGFGFFYLAEYLNLFIVASVAATIFLGGWMPLHIVGLDGFNAVMDYIPGFVWFFGKAFFVVFLLMWIKWTFPRLRIDQILNLEWKYLVPISMVNLILMVLIVVF
;
A
#
# COMPACT_ATOMS: atom_id res chain seq x y z
N MET A 1 22.62 -0.30 -10.74
CA MET A 1 22.58 -1.55 -9.95
C MET A 1 21.36 -1.49 -9.04
N GLY A 2 20.66 -2.61 -8.85
CA GLY A 2 19.55 -2.67 -7.90
C GLY A 2 20.06 -2.72 -6.46
N THR A 3 19.32 -2.11 -5.53
CA THR A 3 19.62 -2.04 -4.10
C THR A 3 18.38 -2.41 -3.29
N MET A 4 18.58 -2.94 -2.09
CA MET A 4 17.50 -3.25 -1.13
C MET A 4 17.38 -2.19 -0.04
N GLN A 5 18.23 -1.16 -0.06
CA GLN A 5 18.20 -0.09 0.93
C GLN A 5 17.11 0.93 0.61
N PHE A 6 16.20 1.17 1.56
CA PHE A 6 15.07 2.09 1.35
C PHE A 6 15.50 3.52 0.98
N SER A 7 16.61 4.03 1.54
CA SER A 7 17.08 5.38 1.20
C SER A 7 17.49 5.49 -0.26
N GLU A 8 18.25 4.51 -0.76
CA GLU A 8 18.71 4.50 -2.15
C GLU A 8 17.55 4.23 -3.12
N ILE A 9 16.54 3.46 -2.72
CA ILE A 9 15.30 3.26 -3.47
C ILE A 9 14.53 4.58 -3.63
N VAL A 10 14.47 5.41 -2.58
CA VAL A 10 13.81 6.72 -2.63
C VAL A 10 14.63 7.71 -3.46
N GLU A 11 15.96 7.71 -3.34
CA GLU A 11 16.84 8.54 -4.14
C GLU A 11 16.75 8.19 -5.64
N GLY A 12 16.58 6.92 -6.00
CA GLY A 12 16.31 6.49 -7.38
C GLY A 12 14.98 7.03 -7.96
N GLN A 13 14.10 7.55 -7.12
CA GLN A 13 12.82 8.15 -7.49
C GLN A 13 12.88 9.68 -7.61
N ALA A 14 14.09 10.27 -7.61
CA ALA A 14 14.32 11.72 -7.74
C ALA A 14 13.72 12.35 -8.99
N ASP A 15 13.97 11.75 -10.15
CA ASP A 15 13.49 12.29 -11.43
C ASP A 15 12.05 11.82 -11.76
N GLY A 16 11.27 11.42 -10.75
CA GLY A 16 9.90 10.95 -10.90
C GLY A 16 9.62 9.62 -10.20
N TRP A 17 8.40 9.48 -9.67
CA TRP A 17 7.97 8.31 -8.90
C TRP A 17 7.90 7.04 -9.76
N PHE A 18 8.08 5.88 -9.14
CA PHE A 18 8.05 4.61 -9.87
C PHE A 18 6.71 4.30 -10.52
N ILE A 19 5.60 4.83 -10.02
CA ILE A 19 4.29 4.72 -10.70
C ILE A 19 4.33 5.36 -12.10
N PHE A 20 5.07 6.44 -12.28
CA PHE A 20 5.16 7.15 -13.56
C PHE A 20 6.32 6.65 -14.43
N LYS A 21 7.47 6.33 -13.83
CA LYS A 21 8.65 5.81 -14.54
C LYS A 21 8.51 4.35 -14.98
N GLY A 22 7.87 3.52 -14.17
CA GLY A 22 7.67 2.10 -14.47
C GLY A 22 6.49 1.83 -15.40
N HIS A 23 5.88 2.87 -15.97
CA HIS A 23 4.74 2.78 -16.90
C HIS A 23 3.60 1.88 -16.39
N ILE A 24 2.94 1.15 -17.31
CA ILE A 24 1.77 0.31 -17.02
C ILE A 24 2.07 -0.80 -15.98
N PRO A 25 3.23 -1.49 -16.02
CA PRO A 25 3.53 -2.55 -15.05
C PRO A 25 3.68 -2.10 -13.61
N ALA A 26 4.23 -0.90 -13.36
CA ALA A 26 4.32 -0.36 -12.01
C ALA A 26 2.94 -0.01 -11.44
N LEU A 27 2.02 0.47 -12.29
CA LEU A 27 0.63 0.70 -11.88
C LEU A 27 -0.11 -0.60 -11.57
N ILE A 28 0.11 -1.67 -12.34
CA ILE A 28 -0.42 -3.01 -12.04
C ILE A 28 0.14 -3.51 -10.71
N ALA A 29 1.45 -3.39 -10.48
CA ALA A 29 2.08 -3.79 -9.22
C ALA A 29 1.52 -3.01 -8.03
N PHE A 30 1.28 -1.71 -8.19
CA PHE A 30 0.70 -0.87 -7.15
C PHE A 30 -0.75 -1.28 -6.83
N ILE A 31 -1.58 -1.58 -7.83
CA ILE A 31 -2.94 -2.06 -7.61
C ILE A 31 -2.93 -3.42 -6.89
N ILE A 32 -2.07 -4.35 -7.32
CA ILE A 32 -1.92 -5.65 -6.64
C ILE A 32 -1.48 -5.43 -5.19
N TYR A 33 -0.53 -4.53 -4.96
CA TYR A 33 -0.07 -4.18 -3.63
C TYR A 33 -1.19 -3.60 -2.77
N LEU A 34 -2.03 -2.70 -3.30
CA LEU A 34 -3.17 -2.16 -2.56
C LEU A 34 -4.20 -3.24 -2.20
N ILE A 35 -4.49 -4.17 -3.11
CA ILE A 35 -5.42 -5.27 -2.84
C ILE A 35 -4.83 -6.21 -1.78
N ALA A 36 -3.58 -6.63 -1.95
CA ALA A 36 -2.89 -7.53 -1.02
C ALA A 36 -2.67 -6.89 0.35
N GLY A 37 -2.30 -5.60 0.41
CA GLY A 37 -2.14 -4.85 1.65
C GLY A 37 -3.47 -4.66 2.40
N ASN A 38 -4.58 -4.53 1.67
CA ASN A 38 -5.91 -4.51 2.29
C ASN A 38 -6.31 -5.89 2.87
N ALA A 39 -5.88 -6.98 2.22
CA ALA A 39 -6.06 -8.33 2.74
C ALA A 39 -5.18 -8.61 3.97
N GLU A 40 -3.91 -8.20 3.95
CA GLU A 40 -2.97 -8.37 5.07
C GLU A 40 -3.41 -7.61 6.33
N THR A 41 -3.98 -6.42 6.16
CA THR A 41 -4.53 -5.62 7.26
C THR A 41 -5.86 -6.16 7.79
N ASN A 42 -6.37 -7.27 7.23
CA ASN A 42 -7.65 -7.89 7.56
C ASN A 42 -8.81 -6.88 7.58
N ARG A 43 -8.74 -5.85 6.72
CA ARG A 43 -9.76 -4.81 6.66
C ARG A 43 -10.78 -5.13 5.57
N GLY A 44 -12.04 -4.74 5.81
CA GLY A 44 -13.12 -4.94 4.85
C GLY A 44 -12.70 -4.43 3.46
N PRO A 45 -12.97 -5.17 2.36
CA PRO A 45 -13.82 -6.37 2.18
C PRO A 45 -13.20 -7.74 2.52
N PHE A 46 -11.95 -7.81 3.02
CA PHE A 46 -11.22 -9.08 3.31
C PHE A 46 -11.28 -9.52 4.80
N ASP A 47 -12.21 -8.94 5.54
CA ASP A 47 -12.33 -9.03 6.99
C ASP A 47 -13.22 -10.21 7.44
N LEU A 48 -12.63 -11.41 7.48
CA LEU A 48 -13.33 -12.66 7.85
C LEU A 48 -12.82 -13.35 9.13
N PRO A 49 -11.54 -13.24 9.55
CA PRO A 49 -11.10 -13.77 10.84
C PRO A 49 -11.84 -13.11 12.02
N GLU A 50 -12.23 -11.85 11.86
CA GLU A 50 -13.02 -11.11 12.85
C GLU A 50 -14.48 -11.58 12.86
N ALA A 51 -15.06 -11.92 11.70
CA ALA A 51 -16.45 -12.35 11.56
C ALA A 51 -16.76 -13.79 12.04
N GLU A 52 -15.81 -14.74 11.93
CA GLU A 52 -15.99 -16.06 12.59
C GLU A 52 -15.88 -15.93 14.12
N SER A 53 -15.10 -14.96 14.59
CA SER A 53 -15.02 -14.60 16.01
C SER A 53 -16.27 -13.83 16.47
N GLU A 54 -16.98 -13.09 15.61
CA GLU A 54 -18.22 -12.34 15.95
C GLU A 54 -19.42 -13.23 16.27
N LEU A 55 -19.45 -14.51 15.84
CA LEU A 55 -20.51 -15.46 16.24
C LEU A 55 -20.39 -15.95 17.70
N THR A 56 -19.25 -15.72 18.36
CA THR A 56 -19.05 -15.90 19.82
C THR A 56 -18.37 -14.69 20.48
N ALA A 57 -18.30 -13.57 19.75
CA ALA A 57 -17.64 -12.31 20.10
C ALA A 57 -16.20 -12.48 20.66
N GLY A 58 -15.23 -12.95 19.86
CA GLY A 58 -13.84 -13.28 20.24
C GLY A 58 -13.08 -12.25 21.10
N TYR A 59 -12.14 -11.48 20.55
CA TYR A 59 -11.31 -10.59 21.37
C TYR A 59 -12.08 -9.40 21.98
N HIS A 60 -13.25 -9.06 21.41
CA HIS A 60 -14.19 -8.07 21.97
C HIS A 60 -14.86 -8.51 23.28
N THR A 61 -14.98 -9.82 23.57
CA THR A 61 -15.46 -10.30 24.88
C THR A 61 -14.39 -10.94 25.75
N GLU A 62 -13.31 -11.44 25.15
CA GLU A 62 -12.22 -12.09 25.88
C GLU A 62 -11.28 -11.09 26.58
N TYR A 63 -11.13 -9.86 26.06
CA TYR A 63 -10.20 -8.87 26.60
C TYR A 63 -10.90 -7.61 27.12
N SER A 64 -10.59 -7.24 28.36
CA SER A 64 -11.08 -5.98 28.98
C SER A 64 -10.12 -4.82 28.72
N GLY A 65 -10.68 -3.64 28.42
CA GLY A 65 -10.05 -2.30 28.52
C GLY A 65 -8.69 -2.15 27.84
N MET A 66 -7.61 -2.47 28.56
CA MET A 66 -6.24 -2.28 28.08
C MET A 66 -5.81 -3.31 27.04
N GLY A 67 -6.23 -4.58 27.18
CA GLY A 67 -5.94 -5.62 26.17
C GLY A 67 -6.62 -5.33 24.84
N PHE A 68 -7.89 -4.94 24.92
CA PHE A 68 -8.67 -4.43 23.79
C PHE A 68 -8.00 -3.24 23.10
N GLY A 69 -7.53 -2.26 23.88
CA GLY A 69 -6.82 -1.09 23.36
C GLY A 69 -5.55 -1.44 22.57
N PHE A 70 -4.79 -2.44 23.00
CA PHE A 70 -3.60 -2.87 22.28
C PHE A 70 -3.91 -3.58 20.96
N PHE A 71 -4.97 -4.40 20.89
CA PHE A 71 -5.39 -5.01 19.63
C PHE A 71 -5.83 -3.95 18.60
N TYR A 72 -6.64 -2.99 19.02
CA TYR A 72 -7.04 -1.87 18.16
C TYR A 72 -5.84 -1.02 17.72
N LEU A 73 -4.93 -0.70 18.65
CA LEU A 73 -3.73 0.04 18.31
C LEU A 73 -2.87 -0.71 17.29
N ALA A 74 -2.68 -2.02 17.47
CA ALA A 74 -1.89 -2.84 16.58
C ALA A 74 -2.50 -2.90 15.16
N GLU A 75 -3.82 -3.04 15.06
CA GLU A 75 -4.52 -3.07 13.78
C GLU A 75 -4.38 -1.74 13.00
N TYR A 76 -4.59 -0.60 13.67
CA TYR A 76 -4.41 0.72 13.07
C TYR A 76 -2.95 1.03 12.74
N LEU A 77 -2.02 0.54 13.57
CA LEU A 77 -0.59 0.70 13.32
C LEU A 77 -0.15 -0.16 12.13
N ASN A 78 -0.69 -1.37 11.96
CA ASN A 78 -0.44 -2.20 10.78
C ASN A 78 -0.92 -1.50 9.50
N LEU A 79 -2.12 -0.90 9.53
CA LEU A 79 -2.63 -0.10 8.41
C LEU A 79 -1.67 1.03 8.00
N PHE A 80 -1.12 1.73 8.99
CA PHE A 80 -0.16 2.80 8.74
C PHE A 80 1.18 2.28 8.21
N ILE A 81 1.66 1.12 8.68
CA ILE A 81 2.89 0.49 8.19
C ILE A 81 2.74 0.10 6.72
N VAL A 82 1.66 -0.61 6.36
CA VAL A 82 1.40 -1.03 4.97
C VAL A 82 1.31 0.20 4.06
N ALA A 83 0.61 1.25 4.49
CA ALA A 83 0.55 2.51 3.74
C ALA A 83 1.92 3.19 3.60
N SER A 84 2.75 3.15 4.63
CA SER A 84 4.11 3.71 4.64
C SER A 84 5.05 2.97 3.68
N VAL A 85 4.93 1.64 3.60
CA VAL A 85 5.69 0.83 2.65
C VAL A 85 5.24 1.14 1.22
N ALA A 86 3.93 1.24 0.97
CA ALA A 86 3.41 1.67 -0.32
C ALA A 86 3.95 3.06 -0.73
N ALA A 87 3.94 4.01 0.21
CA ALA A 87 4.41 5.37 -0.03
C ALA A 87 5.91 5.41 -0.36
N THR A 88 6.72 4.59 0.32
CA THR A 88 8.17 4.51 0.11
C THR A 88 8.52 3.86 -1.22
N ILE A 89 7.89 2.73 -1.54
CA ILE A 89 8.24 1.92 -2.71
C ILE A 89 7.65 2.52 -3.99
N PHE A 90 6.40 2.99 -3.97
CA PHE A 90 5.72 3.39 -5.21
C PHE A 90 5.60 4.90 -5.40
N LEU A 91 5.43 5.65 -4.30
CA LEU A 91 5.13 7.09 -4.33
C LEU A 91 6.36 7.96 -3.99
N GLY A 92 7.57 7.43 -4.02
CA GLY A 92 8.80 8.22 -3.80
C GLY A 92 9.04 8.66 -2.37
N GLY A 93 8.42 8.04 -1.37
CA GLY A 93 8.70 8.29 0.06
C GLY A 93 8.70 9.77 0.43
N TRP A 94 9.84 10.24 0.96
CA TRP A 94 10.07 11.65 1.36
C TRP A 94 10.42 12.59 0.20
N MET A 95 10.52 12.09 -1.03
CA MET A 95 10.88 12.89 -2.20
C MET A 95 9.72 13.82 -2.60
N PRO A 96 9.97 15.11 -2.84
CA PRO A 96 8.97 16.02 -3.39
C PRO A 96 8.49 15.57 -4.78
N LEU A 97 7.32 16.06 -5.17
CA LEU A 97 6.73 15.71 -6.47
C LEU A 97 7.42 16.51 -7.56
N HIS A 98 8.35 15.87 -8.28
CA HIS A 98 9.02 16.46 -9.44
C HIS A 98 8.33 16.08 -10.74
N ILE A 99 7.91 17.10 -11.51
CA ILE A 99 7.39 16.95 -12.86
C ILE A 99 8.42 17.51 -13.83
N VAL A 100 8.86 16.69 -14.79
CA VAL A 100 9.80 17.11 -15.84
C VAL A 100 9.16 18.21 -16.68
N GLY A 101 9.78 19.39 -16.74
CA GLY A 101 9.33 20.53 -17.55
C GLY A 101 8.57 21.64 -16.81
N LEU A 102 8.44 21.57 -15.48
CA LEU A 102 7.75 22.58 -14.67
C LEU A 102 8.63 23.06 -13.49
N ASP A 103 9.78 23.64 -13.81
CA ASP A 103 10.81 24.06 -12.85
C ASP A 103 10.28 24.99 -11.75
N GLY A 104 9.31 25.85 -12.09
CA GLY A 104 8.65 26.73 -11.11
C GLY A 104 7.77 25.99 -10.10
N PHE A 105 7.18 24.85 -10.47
CA PHE A 105 6.40 24.01 -9.56
C PHE A 105 7.32 23.15 -8.70
N ASN A 106 8.38 22.59 -9.28
CA ASN A 106 9.36 21.78 -8.56
C ASN A 106 10.02 22.62 -7.44
N ALA A 107 10.40 23.87 -7.73
CA ALA A 107 11.00 24.77 -6.72
C ALA A 107 10.06 25.09 -5.54
N VAL A 108 8.74 25.14 -5.76
CA VAL A 108 7.75 25.33 -4.69
C VAL A 108 7.55 24.04 -3.90
N MET A 109 7.55 22.88 -4.57
CA MET A 109 7.41 21.58 -3.92
C MET A 109 8.65 21.19 -3.10
N ASP A 110 9.84 21.64 -3.49
CA ASP A 110 11.10 21.48 -2.75
C ASP A 110 11.16 22.28 -1.44
N TYR A 111 10.39 23.37 -1.34
CA TYR A 111 10.32 24.16 -0.11
C TYR A 111 9.58 23.42 1.02
N ILE A 112 8.74 22.44 0.67
CA ILE A 112 7.99 21.64 1.63
C ILE A 112 8.93 20.56 2.23
N PRO A 113 9.06 20.45 3.56
CA PRO A 113 9.90 19.45 4.18
C PRO A 113 9.52 18.01 3.77
N GLY A 114 10.50 17.17 3.47
CA GLY A 114 10.28 15.79 3.02
C GLY A 114 9.47 14.90 3.97
N PHE A 115 9.47 15.21 5.28
CA PHE A 115 8.60 14.55 6.26
C PHE A 115 7.11 14.79 5.95
N VAL A 116 6.74 16.01 5.57
CA VAL A 116 5.34 16.36 5.24
C VAL A 116 4.90 15.58 4.00
N TRP A 117 5.78 15.41 3.02
CA TRP A 117 5.53 14.58 1.84
C TRP A 117 5.30 13.11 2.19
N PHE A 118 6.15 12.55 3.04
CA PHE A 118 6.01 11.16 3.47
C PHE A 118 4.68 10.93 4.18
N PHE A 119 4.37 11.74 5.20
CA PHE A 119 3.11 11.60 5.94
C PHE A 119 1.89 11.89 5.06
N GLY A 120 1.95 12.91 4.20
CA GLY A 120 0.87 13.22 3.27
C GLY A 120 0.55 12.06 2.33
N LYS A 121 1.58 11.41 1.77
CA LYS A 121 1.42 10.22 0.91
C LYS A 121 0.94 9.01 1.69
N ALA A 122 1.50 8.76 2.87
CA ALA A 122 1.06 7.66 3.73
C ALA A 122 -0.42 7.82 4.11
N PHE A 123 -0.85 9.01 4.53
CA PHE A 123 -2.26 9.30 4.82
C PHE A 123 -3.15 9.20 3.58
N PHE A 124 -2.64 9.58 2.40
CA PHE A 124 -3.36 9.37 1.15
C PHE A 124 -3.58 7.88 0.85
N VAL A 125 -2.58 7.03 1.06
CA VAL A 125 -2.75 5.56 0.90
C VAL A 125 -3.69 4.99 1.95
N VAL A 126 -3.60 5.43 3.21
CA VAL A 126 -4.58 5.07 4.26
C VAL A 126 -6.00 5.47 3.82
N PHE A 127 -6.16 6.68 3.27
CA PHE A 127 -7.44 7.15 2.75
C PHE A 127 -7.93 6.26 1.60
N LEU A 128 -7.08 5.83 0.68
CA LEU A 128 -7.44 4.90 -0.39
C LEU A 128 -7.90 3.54 0.16
N LEU A 129 -7.18 2.97 1.13
CA LEU A 129 -7.56 1.70 1.77
C LEU A 129 -8.90 1.83 2.51
N MET A 130 -9.11 2.93 3.22
CA MET A 130 -10.39 3.22 3.89
C MET A 130 -11.53 3.45 2.89
N TRP A 131 -11.25 4.05 1.74
CA TRP A 131 -12.24 4.24 0.68
C TRP A 131 -12.65 2.90 0.06
N ILE A 132 -11.71 1.97 -0.16
CA ILE A 132 -12.03 0.60 -0.61
C ILE A 132 -12.98 -0.08 0.37
N LYS A 133 -12.73 0.04 1.68
CA LYS A 133 -13.61 -0.49 2.73
C LYS A 133 -15.04 0.03 2.63
N TRP A 134 -15.22 1.31 2.29
CA TRP A 134 -16.56 1.92 2.15
C TRP A 134 -17.25 1.63 0.82
N THR A 135 -16.48 1.26 -0.21
CA THR A 135 -17.00 1.07 -1.57
C THR A 135 -17.46 -0.35 -1.81
N PHE A 136 -16.74 -1.35 -1.28
CA PHE A 136 -17.01 -2.75 -1.60
C PHE A 136 -17.76 -3.48 -0.48
N PRO A 137 -18.74 -4.34 -0.84
CA PRO A 137 -19.33 -5.25 0.12
C PRO A 137 -18.31 -6.32 0.53
N ARG A 138 -18.52 -6.91 1.71
CA ARG A 138 -17.68 -8.00 2.23
C ARG A 138 -17.70 -9.20 1.28
N LEU A 139 -16.55 -9.85 1.09
CA LEU A 139 -16.39 -11.06 0.30
C LEU A 139 -16.38 -12.30 1.22
N ARG A 140 -16.71 -13.48 0.69
CA ARG A 140 -16.57 -14.76 1.41
C ARG A 140 -15.13 -15.28 1.32
N ILE A 141 -14.69 -16.04 2.33
CA ILE A 141 -13.37 -16.71 2.39
C ILE A 141 -13.04 -17.42 1.07
N ASP A 142 -13.95 -18.23 0.54
CA ASP A 142 -13.75 -18.94 -0.73
C ASP A 142 -13.46 -18.01 -1.91
N GLN A 143 -14.11 -16.84 -1.95
CA GLN A 143 -13.93 -15.87 -3.04
C GLN A 143 -12.59 -15.14 -2.91
N ILE A 144 -12.14 -14.88 -1.68
CA ILE A 144 -10.86 -14.25 -1.39
C ILE A 144 -9.72 -15.19 -1.75
N LEU A 145 -9.77 -16.44 -1.28
CA LEU A 145 -8.77 -17.46 -1.63
C LEU A 145 -8.69 -17.66 -3.14
N ASN A 146 -9.83 -17.69 -3.83
CA ASN A 146 -9.83 -17.74 -5.30
C ASN A 146 -9.21 -16.48 -5.92
N LEU A 147 -9.52 -15.28 -5.41
CA LEU A 147 -8.95 -14.03 -5.92
C LEU A 147 -7.43 -13.98 -5.74
N GLU A 148 -6.93 -14.32 -4.55
CA GLU A 148 -5.50 -14.30 -4.23
C GLU A 148 -4.71 -15.35 -5.01
N TRP A 149 -5.11 -16.62 -4.90
CA TRP A 149 -4.34 -17.72 -5.47
C TRP A 149 -4.52 -17.89 -6.97
N LYS A 150 -5.73 -17.66 -7.50
CA LYS A 150 -6.03 -17.92 -8.91
C LYS A 150 -5.79 -16.70 -9.80
N TYR A 151 -5.92 -15.49 -9.26
CA TYR A 151 -5.80 -14.26 -10.05
C TYR A 151 -4.58 -13.42 -9.64
N LEU A 152 -4.46 -13.00 -8.38
CA LEU A 152 -3.39 -12.08 -7.99
C LEU A 152 -1.99 -12.69 -8.14
N VAL A 153 -1.78 -13.93 -7.69
CA VAL A 153 -0.47 -14.59 -7.78
C VAL A 153 -0.01 -14.74 -9.24
N PRO A 154 -0.78 -15.34 -10.17
CA PRO A 154 -0.35 -15.44 -11.57
C PRO A 154 -0.13 -14.08 -12.23
N ILE A 155 -0.99 -13.09 -11.98
CA ILE A 155 -0.84 -11.74 -12.54
C ILE A 155 0.44 -11.09 -12.01
N SER A 156 0.74 -11.23 -10.72
CA SER A 156 1.99 -10.68 -10.14
C SER A 156 3.24 -11.30 -10.77
N MET A 157 3.22 -12.61 -11.06
CA MET A 157 4.35 -13.30 -11.68
C MET A 157 4.56 -12.82 -13.12
N VAL A 158 3.48 -12.71 -13.90
CA VAL A 158 3.55 -12.17 -15.27
C VAL A 158 4.03 -10.72 -15.26
N ASN A 159 3.51 -9.90 -14.33
CA ASN A 159 3.90 -8.50 -14.21
C ASN A 159 5.38 -8.34 -13.83
N LEU A 160 5.92 -9.23 -12.99
CA LEU A 160 7.34 -9.26 -12.66
C LEU A 160 8.19 -9.52 -13.90
N ILE A 161 7.84 -10.53 -14.71
CA ILE A 161 8.57 -10.83 -15.96
C ILE A 161 8.50 -9.64 -16.92
N LEU A 162 7.32 -9.03 -17.06
CA LEU A 162 7.12 -7.87 -17.93
C LEU A 162 7.98 -6.68 -17.49
N MET A 163 8.04 -6.41 -16.17
CA MET A 163 8.88 -5.35 -15.62
C MET A 163 10.37 -5.60 -15.89
N VAL A 164 10.84 -6.84 -15.74
CA VAL A 164 12.23 -7.20 -16.07
C VAL A 164 12.51 -6.94 -17.55
N LEU A 165 11.61 -7.30 -18.46
CA LEU A 165 11.80 -7.06 -19.89
C LEU A 165 11.89 -5.56 -20.21
N ILE A 166 11.03 -4.72 -19.64
CA ILE A 166 11.07 -3.26 -19.88
C ILE A 166 12.33 -2.61 -19.33
N VAL A 167 12.87 -3.12 -18.22
CA VAL A 167 14.08 -2.53 -17.62
C VAL A 167 15.34 -2.98 -18.35
N VAL A 168 15.35 -4.19 -18.91
CA VAL A 168 16.50 -4.75 -19.63
C VAL A 168 16.62 -4.24 -21.06
N PHE A 169 15.50 -4.03 -21.76
CA PHE A 169 15.44 -3.61 -23.15
C PHE A 169 15.09 -2.12 -23.29
#